data_AF-H1LGP8-F1
#
_entry.id   AF-H1LGP8-F1
#
_cell.length_a   1.000
_cell.length_b   1.000
_cell.length_c   1.000
_cell.angle_alpha   90.00
_cell.angle_beta   90.00
_cell.angle_gamma   90.00
#
_symmetry.space_group_name_H-M   'P 1'
#
loop_
_entity.id
_entity.type
_entity.pdbx_description
1 polymer ?
#
loop_
_entity_poly.entity_id
_entity_poly.type
_entity_poly.pdbx_seq_one_letter_code
_entity_poly.pdbx_strand_id
1 'polypeptide(L)'
;MVSKQLSACTTILVGKKASIDGSTMIARNDDTFLPLTPQRFYVEPAVSNRSETWISNQNGFTAPLPKNGYRYSLTPNADVAKEGVYAESGFNEKNVAMSATESVYGNERALAYDPLVKNGLAEDSLQSMVLPYIDSARDGVKYLGNLIKKYGSPEGNGVIFSDQNEVWYMEIVTGHHWVAQRIPDDAYAVTANQVAIQQVDFDDNENFMYSDGIQAFVEKYHLNNHKSGFDFRRIFGTDNEKDRHYNTPRVWYGQRYFNPEIKQEPTSSDLPFICHTDKKITVEDIEFVLGSHFNETQYDPLAPGNGRN
;
A
#
# COMPACT_ATOMS: atom_id res chain seq x y z
N MET A 1 -20.97 -14.77 9.90
CA MET A 1 -19.86 -13.80 9.90
C MET A 1 -18.73 -14.47 9.13
N VAL A 2 -18.38 -13.98 7.94
CA VAL A 2 -17.18 -14.44 7.24
C VAL A 2 -16.01 -13.93 8.08
N SER A 3 -15.11 -14.81 8.53
CA SER A 3 -13.94 -14.36 9.29
C SER A 3 -13.14 -13.42 8.40
N LYS A 4 -12.78 -12.24 8.91
CA LYS A 4 -11.86 -11.33 8.23
C LYS A 4 -10.54 -12.07 8.07
N GLN A 5 -10.23 -12.53 6.86
CA GLN A 5 -8.94 -13.15 6.57
C GLN A 5 -7.91 -12.02 6.66
N LEU A 6 -7.01 -12.12 7.65
CA LEU A 6 -5.96 -11.14 7.86
C LEU A 6 -4.82 -11.47 6.88
N SER A 7 -4.50 -10.53 5.99
CA SER A 7 -3.27 -10.53 5.19
C SER A 7 -2.14 -9.83 5.98
N ALA A 8 -0.89 -10.21 5.70
CA ALA A 8 0.29 -9.84 6.46
C ALA A 8 1.34 -9.05 5.65
N CYS A 9 0.93 -8.38 4.55
CA CYS A 9 1.86 -7.73 3.63
C CYS A 9 2.86 -6.78 4.29
N THR A 10 4.04 -6.66 3.67
CA THR A 10 5.06 -5.64 4.00
C THR A 10 5.53 -5.03 2.70
N THR A 11 5.70 -3.71 2.68
CA THR A 11 6.02 -2.94 1.47
C THR A 11 7.29 -2.11 1.68
N ILE A 12 8.13 -2.02 0.65
CA ILE A 12 9.31 -1.15 0.60
C ILE A 12 9.24 -0.26 -0.65
N LEU A 13 9.48 1.03 -0.48
CA LEU A 13 9.53 2.02 -1.55
C LEU A 13 10.88 2.73 -1.56
N VAL A 14 11.46 2.96 -2.73
CA VAL A 14 12.77 3.60 -2.88
C VAL A 14 12.74 4.62 -4.02
N GLY A 15 13.05 5.88 -3.68
CA GLY A 15 13.20 6.95 -4.66
C GLY A 15 14.44 6.76 -5.55
N LYS A 16 14.40 7.34 -6.76
CA LYS A 16 15.45 7.14 -7.77
C LYS A 16 16.86 7.60 -7.39
N LYS A 17 17.00 8.53 -6.45
CA LYS A 17 18.31 8.95 -5.90
C LYS A 17 18.68 8.19 -4.63
N ALA A 18 17.79 7.40 -4.04
CA ALA A 18 18.14 6.47 -2.95
C ALA A 18 18.66 5.13 -3.50
N SER A 19 18.27 4.73 -4.71
CA SER A 19 18.73 3.50 -5.34
C SER A 19 20.17 3.56 -5.86
N ILE A 20 20.80 2.39 -6.00
CA ILE A 20 22.19 2.24 -6.47
C ILE A 20 22.41 2.61 -7.92
N ASP A 21 21.40 2.46 -8.76
CA ASP A 21 21.50 2.57 -10.22
C ASP A 21 20.63 3.68 -10.82
N GLY A 22 19.91 4.45 -10.00
CA GLY A 22 19.01 5.48 -10.48
C GLY A 22 17.59 5.01 -10.77
N SER A 23 17.27 3.72 -10.54
CA SER A 23 15.92 3.18 -10.71
C SER A 23 14.99 3.59 -9.57
N THR A 24 13.71 3.70 -9.85
CA THR A 24 12.66 3.70 -8.83
C THR A 24 12.29 2.27 -8.47
N MET A 25 12.10 1.96 -7.19
CA MET A 25 11.73 0.60 -6.76
C MET A 25 10.51 0.64 -5.85
N ILE A 26 9.55 -0.25 -6.14
CA ILE A 26 8.43 -0.58 -5.28
C ILE A 26 8.39 -2.11 -5.15
N ALA A 27 8.25 -2.60 -3.92
CA ALA A 27 8.25 -4.04 -3.64
C ALA A 27 7.31 -4.37 -2.49
N ARG A 28 6.68 -5.54 -2.56
CA ARG A 28 5.75 -6.01 -1.53
C ARG A 28 5.78 -7.53 -1.42
N ASN A 29 5.71 -8.04 -0.19
CA ASN A 29 5.34 -9.43 0.04
C ASN A 29 3.82 -9.57 -0.04
N ASP A 30 3.33 -10.43 -0.94
CA ASP A 30 1.92 -10.73 -1.09
C ASP A 30 1.50 -11.89 -0.19
N ASP A 31 1.30 -11.56 1.10
CA ASP A 31 1.02 -12.56 2.12
C ASP A 31 -0.47 -12.85 2.22
N THR A 32 -0.83 -14.13 2.24
CA THR A 32 -2.22 -14.56 2.41
C THR A 32 -2.44 -15.28 3.74
N PHE A 33 -3.70 -15.55 4.07
CA PHE A 33 -4.06 -16.26 5.31
C PHE A 33 -3.53 -17.70 5.35
N LEU A 34 -3.40 -18.35 4.19
CA LEU A 34 -2.94 -19.73 4.09
C LEU A 34 -1.46 -19.77 3.68
N PRO A 35 -0.68 -20.75 4.17
CA PRO A 35 0.74 -20.85 3.82
C PRO A 35 0.97 -21.17 2.33
N LEU A 36 -0.03 -21.70 1.64
CA LEU A 36 0.05 -22.07 0.22
C LEU A 36 -1.04 -21.34 -0.57
N THR A 37 -0.61 -20.37 -1.37
CA THR A 37 -1.44 -19.71 -2.38
C THR A 37 -0.76 -19.83 -3.73
N PRO A 38 -1.18 -20.76 -4.60
CA PRO A 38 -0.62 -20.85 -5.95
C PRO A 38 -0.96 -19.60 -6.75
N GLN A 39 0.06 -18.92 -7.26
CA GLN A 39 -0.05 -17.75 -8.12
C GLN A 39 0.47 -18.04 -9.53
N ARG A 40 0.12 -17.17 -10.47
CA ARG A 40 0.62 -17.21 -11.85
C ARG A 40 1.31 -15.90 -12.18
N PHE A 41 2.15 -15.92 -13.21
CA PHE A 41 2.62 -14.72 -13.87
C PHE A 41 2.02 -14.68 -15.28
N TYR A 42 1.29 -13.62 -15.60
CA TYR A 42 0.62 -13.46 -16.88
C TYR A 42 0.88 -12.08 -17.48
N VAL A 43 0.76 -11.98 -18.81
CA VAL A 43 0.77 -10.72 -19.54
C VAL A 43 -0.52 -10.63 -20.32
N GLU A 44 -1.40 -9.74 -19.89
CA GLU A 44 -2.63 -9.42 -20.62
C GLU A 44 -2.30 -8.55 -21.84
N PRO A 45 -2.76 -8.92 -23.06
CA PRO A 45 -2.57 -8.09 -24.24
C PRO A 45 -3.30 -6.74 -24.12
N ALA A 46 -2.86 -5.75 -24.88
CA ALA A 46 -3.58 -4.50 -25.02
C ALA A 46 -4.97 -4.76 -25.61
N VAL A 47 -5.97 -4.01 -25.14
CA VAL A 47 -7.36 -4.13 -25.59
C VAL A 47 -7.85 -2.82 -26.19
N SER A 48 -8.72 -2.91 -27.19
CA SER A 48 -9.32 -1.75 -27.83
C SER A 48 -10.81 -1.98 -28.11
N ASN A 49 -11.60 -0.92 -28.04
CA ASN A 49 -13.05 -0.93 -28.32
C ASN A 49 -13.87 -2.00 -27.57
N ARG A 50 -13.45 -2.44 -26.38
CA ARG A 50 -14.27 -3.36 -25.57
C ARG A 50 -15.47 -2.64 -24.95
N SER A 51 -16.47 -3.42 -24.56
CA SER A 51 -17.68 -2.97 -23.87
C SER A 51 -18.01 -3.83 -22.65
N GLU A 52 -17.01 -4.51 -22.11
CA GLU A 52 -17.14 -5.44 -20.99
C GLU A 52 -17.37 -4.69 -19.67
N THR A 53 -17.94 -5.42 -18.71
CA THR A 53 -18.12 -4.96 -17.34
C THR A 53 -17.29 -5.85 -16.44
N TRP A 54 -16.48 -5.24 -15.58
CA TRP A 54 -15.79 -5.94 -14.51
C TRP A 54 -16.81 -6.39 -13.47
N ILE A 55 -16.68 -7.63 -13.01
CA ILE A 55 -17.51 -8.20 -11.94
C ILE A 55 -16.58 -8.95 -10.99
N SER A 56 -16.45 -8.44 -9.77
CA SER A 56 -15.75 -9.14 -8.69
C SER A 56 -16.59 -10.34 -8.25
N ASN A 57 -15.99 -11.53 -8.25
CA ASN A 57 -16.58 -12.74 -7.66
C ASN A 57 -16.37 -12.81 -6.13
N GLN A 58 -15.66 -11.86 -5.53
CA GLN A 58 -15.39 -11.83 -4.09
C GLN A 58 -16.42 -11.01 -3.32
N ASN A 59 -16.73 -9.79 -3.79
CA ASN A 59 -17.64 -8.88 -3.08
C ASN A 59 -18.83 -8.39 -3.92
N GLY A 60 -18.93 -8.81 -5.18
CA GLY A 60 -19.99 -8.41 -6.11
C GLY A 60 -19.84 -6.97 -6.64
N PHE A 61 -18.68 -6.35 -6.49
CA PHE A 61 -18.35 -5.08 -7.13
C PHE A 61 -18.52 -5.19 -8.65
N THR A 62 -19.06 -4.15 -9.27
CA THR A 62 -19.22 -4.08 -10.72
C THR A 62 -18.98 -2.68 -11.26
N ALA A 63 -18.27 -2.60 -12.38
CA ALA A 63 -17.98 -1.35 -13.06
C ALA A 63 -17.72 -1.58 -14.56
N PRO A 64 -18.11 -0.64 -15.44
CA PRO A 64 -17.74 -0.71 -16.85
C PRO A 64 -16.22 -0.56 -16.99
N LEU A 65 -15.63 -1.40 -17.84
CA LEU A 65 -14.22 -1.31 -18.17
C LEU A 65 -13.99 -0.24 -19.25
N PRO A 66 -12.91 0.57 -19.18
CA PRO A 66 -12.58 1.53 -20.24
C PRO A 66 -12.44 0.84 -21.60
N LYS A 67 -12.85 1.50 -22.69
CA LYS A 67 -12.84 0.93 -24.05
C LYS A 67 -11.46 0.43 -24.48
N ASN A 68 -10.42 1.14 -24.08
CA ASN A 68 -9.03 0.83 -24.40
C ASN A 68 -8.25 0.60 -23.11
N GLY A 69 -7.30 -0.31 -23.14
CA GLY A 69 -6.39 -0.58 -22.03
C GLY A 69 -5.05 -1.06 -22.58
N TYR A 70 -3.98 -0.63 -21.92
CA TYR A 70 -2.62 -1.00 -22.26
C TYR A 70 -2.34 -2.47 -21.98
N ARG A 71 -1.38 -3.05 -22.70
CA ARG A 71 -0.78 -4.34 -22.32
C ARG A 71 -0.15 -4.19 -20.93
N TYR A 72 -0.29 -5.18 -20.06
CA TYR A 72 0.30 -5.15 -18.73
C TYR A 72 0.59 -6.55 -18.17
N SER A 73 1.56 -6.64 -17.25
CA SER A 73 1.80 -7.86 -16.48
C SER A 73 0.97 -7.89 -15.19
N LEU A 74 0.74 -9.08 -14.67
CA LEU A 74 -0.03 -9.34 -13.46
C LEU A 74 0.41 -10.65 -12.80
N THR A 75 0.18 -10.75 -11.50
CA THR A 75 0.52 -11.89 -10.65
C THR A 75 -0.73 -12.53 -10.02
N PRO A 76 -1.74 -12.95 -10.80
CA PRO A 76 -3.05 -13.36 -10.26
C PRO A 76 -3.01 -14.68 -9.50
N ASN A 77 -4.04 -14.90 -8.67
CA ASN A 77 -4.35 -16.21 -8.12
C ASN A 77 -4.49 -17.26 -9.23
N ALA A 78 -4.01 -18.49 -8.99
CA ALA A 78 -4.08 -19.54 -9.99
C ALA A 78 -5.51 -20.04 -10.24
N ASP A 79 -6.38 -20.04 -9.21
CA ASP A 79 -7.79 -20.42 -9.29
C ASP A 79 -8.69 -19.18 -9.19
N VAL A 80 -8.67 -18.36 -10.25
CA VAL A 80 -9.44 -17.10 -10.34
C VAL A 80 -10.94 -17.30 -10.10
N ALA A 81 -11.50 -18.42 -10.57
CA ALA A 81 -12.93 -18.67 -10.47
C ALA A 81 -13.41 -18.77 -9.02
N LYS A 82 -12.55 -19.31 -8.14
CA LYS A 82 -12.83 -19.49 -6.71
C LYS A 82 -12.27 -18.35 -5.86
N GLU A 83 -11.01 -18.01 -6.07
CA GLU A 83 -10.24 -17.10 -5.20
C GLU A 83 -10.22 -15.65 -5.71
N GLY A 84 -10.83 -15.36 -6.86
CA GLY A 84 -10.81 -14.03 -7.48
C GLY A 84 -9.51 -13.74 -8.22
N VAL A 85 -9.47 -12.60 -8.93
CA VAL A 85 -8.35 -12.29 -9.82
C VAL A 85 -7.09 -11.95 -9.02
N TYR A 86 -7.19 -10.98 -8.09
CA TYR A 86 -6.06 -10.52 -7.26
C TYR A 86 -4.79 -10.35 -8.10
N ALA A 87 -4.87 -9.48 -9.12
CA ALA A 87 -3.79 -9.29 -10.09
C ALA A 87 -2.50 -8.71 -9.46
N GLU A 88 -2.58 -8.27 -8.20
CA GLU A 88 -1.48 -7.95 -7.29
C GLU A 88 -0.55 -6.87 -7.85
N SER A 89 0.46 -7.22 -8.66
CA SER A 89 1.43 -6.27 -9.20
C SER A 89 1.73 -6.46 -10.67
N GLY A 90 2.27 -5.41 -11.28
CA GLY A 90 2.89 -5.51 -12.58
C GLY A 90 3.24 -4.17 -13.19
N PHE A 91 3.62 -4.23 -14.47
CA PHE A 91 3.98 -3.08 -15.28
C PHE A 91 3.07 -3.01 -16.50
N ASN A 92 2.61 -1.82 -16.85
CA ASN A 92 1.97 -1.59 -18.15
C ASN A 92 2.99 -1.22 -19.25
N GLU A 93 2.55 -1.14 -20.50
CA GLU A 93 3.42 -0.82 -21.64
C GLU A 93 3.93 0.63 -21.68
N LYS A 94 3.50 1.47 -20.73
CA LYS A 94 4.04 2.81 -20.48
C LYS A 94 5.17 2.82 -19.45
N ASN A 95 5.60 1.65 -18.97
CA ASN A 95 6.56 1.48 -17.89
C ASN A 95 6.08 2.07 -16.55
N VAL A 96 4.76 2.07 -16.33
CA VAL A 96 4.19 2.36 -15.02
C VAL A 96 4.02 1.05 -14.27
N ALA A 97 4.49 1.01 -13.04
CA ALA A 97 4.34 -0.10 -12.11
C ALA A 97 3.23 0.21 -11.09
N MET A 98 2.53 -0.83 -10.67
CA MET A 98 1.57 -0.78 -9.57
C MET A 98 1.67 -2.08 -8.76
N SER A 99 1.50 -1.98 -7.43
CA SER A 99 1.15 -3.13 -6.60
C SER A 99 0.00 -2.76 -5.67
N ALA A 100 -0.97 -3.66 -5.55
CA ALA A 100 -2.17 -3.53 -4.76
C ALA A 100 -2.51 -4.90 -4.11
N THR A 101 -2.49 -5.04 -2.78
CA THR A 101 -2.41 -3.97 -1.75
C THR A 101 -1.59 -4.30 -0.50
N GLU A 102 -1.25 -3.24 0.23
CA GLU A 102 -0.85 -3.29 1.63
C GLU A 102 -2.10 -3.08 2.50
N SER A 103 -2.63 -4.12 3.15
CA SER A 103 -3.83 -3.95 3.99
C SER A 103 -3.59 -2.95 5.13
N VAL A 104 -4.35 -1.86 5.21
CA VAL A 104 -4.28 -0.88 6.31
C VAL A 104 -5.63 -0.71 7.02
N TYR A 105 -5.63 -0.11 8.20
CA TYR A 105 -6.82 -0.03 9.04
C TYR A 105 -7.16 1.40 9.46
N GLY A 106 -8.35 1.84 9.06
CA GLY A 106 -8.97 3.04 9.60
C GLY A 106 -9.54 2.82 11.01
N ASN A 107 -9.55 3.87 11.83
CA ASN A 107 -10.17 3.83 13.15
C ASN A 107 -11.69 4.03 13.09
N GLU A 108 -12.35 3.59 14.16
CA GLU A 108 -13.80 3.63 14.30
C GLU A 108 -14.40 5.04 14.23
N ARG A 109 -13.65 6.09 14.62
CA ARG A 109 -14.15 7.47 14.62
C ARG A 109 -14.37 7.98 13.21
N ALA A 110 -13.41 7.75 12.32
CA ALA A 110 -13.54 8.13 10.91
C ALA A 110 -14.59 7.24 10.20
N LEU A 111 -14.54 5.92 10.45
CA LEU A 111 -15.46 4.95 9.83
C LEU A 111 -16.91 5.11 10.26
N ALA A 112 -17.19 5.73 11.42
CA ALA A 112 -18.55 6.06 11.83
C ALA A 112 -19.21 7.11 10.91
N TYR A 113 -18.42 7.93 10.22
CA TYR A 113 -18.91 9.01 9.36
C TYR A 113 -18.68 8.77 7.86
N ASP A 114 -17.70 7.93 7.51
CA ASP A 114 -17.48 7.44 6.15
C ASP A 114 -17.22 5.92 6.15
N PRO A 115 -18.28 5.10 6.35
CA PRO A 115 -18.14 3.66 6.47
C PRO A 115 -17.68 3.01 5.16
N LEU A 116 -17.02 1.86 5.28
CA LEU A 116 -16.62 1.05 4.14
C LEU A 116 -17.83 0.61 3.31
N VAL A 117 -17.67 0.65 1.99
CA VAL A 117 -18.72 0.31 1.01
C VAL A 117 -18.59 -1.16 0.66
N LYS A 118 -19.48 -2.00 1.19
CA LYS A 118 -19.41 -3.47 1.09
C LYS A 118 -19.13 -4.02 -0.32
N ASN A 119 -19.73 -3.41 -1.35
CA ASN A 119 -19.59 -3.77 -2.76
C ASN A 119 -18.77 -2.73 -3.55
N GLY A 120 -17.85 -2.02 -2.87
CA GLY A 120 -16.91 -1.08 -3.45
C GLY A 120 -15.71 -1.77 -4.09
N LEU A 121 -14.74 -0.98 -4.57
CA LEU A 121 -13.54 -1.47 -5.24
C LEU A 121 -12.55 -2.08 -4.23
N ALA A 122 -12.40 -3.41 -4.25
CA ALA A 122 -11.52 -4.19 -3.38
C ALA A 122 -10.21 -4.60 -4.09
N GLU A 123 -9.26 -5.12 -3.31
CA GLU A 123 -7.96 -5.65 -3.72
C GLU A 123 -8.03 -6.61 -4.91
N ASP A 124 -9.03 -7.51 -4.93
CA ASP A 124 -9.24 -8.47 -6.01
C ASP A 124 -9.39 -7.83 -7.40
N SER A 125 -9.79 -6.55 -7.42
CA SER A 125 -10.16 -5.77 -8.59
C SER A 125 -9.23 -4.59 -8.85
N LEU A 126 -8.50 -4.11 -7.83
CA LEU A 126 -7.80 -2.81 -7.86
C LEU A 126 -6.80 -2.69 -9.01
N GLN A 127 -5.88 -3.65 -9.15
CA GLN A 127 -4.84 -3.58 -10.17
C GLN A 127 -5.45 -3.62 -11.58
N SER A 128 -6.34 -4.57 -11.85
CA SER A 128 -6.98 -4.76 -13.17
C SER A 128 -7.85 -3.57 -13.59
N MET A 129 -8.41 -2.86 -12.60
CA MET A 129 -9.23 -1.66 -12.79
C MET A 129 -8.43 -0.38 -12.94
N VAL A 130 -7.11 -0.39 -12.70
CA VAL A 130 -6.27 0.83 -12.67
C VAL A 130 -5.09 0.73 -13.63
N LEU A 131 -4.16 -0.22 -13.42
CA LEU A 131 -2.87 -0.27 -14.11
C LEU A 131 -2.94 -0.19 -15.65
N PRO A 132 -3.92 -0.81 -16.34
CA PRO A 132 -4.00 -0.74 -17.80
C PRO A 132 -4.45 0.63 -18.34
N TYR A 133 -4.82 1.59 -17.49
CA TYR A 133 -5.44 2.86 -17.91
C TYR A 133 -4.69 4.11 -17.47
N ILE A 134 -3.46 3.94 -16.98
CA ILE A 134 -2.67 5.02 -16.37
C ILE A 134 -1.38 5.27 -17.15
N ASP A 135 -0.99 6.53 -17.28
CA ASP A 135 0.17 6.96 -18.08
C ASP A 135 1.41 7.33 -17.24
N SER A 136 1.26 7.46 -15.91
CA SER A 136 2.34 7.73 -14.95
C SER A 136 1.93 7.26 -13.55
N ALA A 137 2.87 7.21 -12.60
CA ALA A 137 2.57 6.88 -11.20
C ALA A 137 1.61 7.91 -10.58
N ARG A 138 1.84 9.19 -10.87
CA ARG A 138 0.98 10.30 -10.45
C ARG A 138 -0.43 10.20 -11.03
N ASP A 139 -0.55 9.78 -12.28
CA ASP A 139 -1.84 9.51 -12.92
C ASP A 139 -2.53 8.31 -12.27
N GLY A 140 -1.77 7.28 -11.88
CA GLY A 140 -2.25 6.15 -11.07
C GLY A 140 -2.98 6.57 -9.80
N VAL A 141 -2.37 7.46 -9.02
CA VAL A 141 -2.99 8.02 -7.80
C VAL A 141 -4.29 8.76 -8.12
N LYS A 142 -4.28 9.64 -9.13
CA LYS A 142 -5.48 10.40 -9.52
C LYS A 142 -6.60 9.50 -10.03
N TYR A 143 -6.25 8.53 -10.88
CA TYR A 143 -7.18 7.60 -11.48
C TYR A 143 -7.85 6.73 -10.40
N LEU A 144 -7.05 6.11 -9.52
CA LEU A 144 -7.59 5.33 -8.41
C LEU A 144 -8.41 6.21 -7.45
N GLY A 145 -7.92 7.41 -7.11
CA GLY A 145 -8.67 8.35 -6.28
C GLY A 145 -10.06 8.68 -6.81
N ASN A 146 -10.20 8.81 -8.14
CA ASN A 146 -11.49 9.00 -8.81
C ASN A 146 -12.38 7.75 -8.76
N LEU A 147 -11.81 6.55 -8.87
CA LEU A 147 -12.56 5.31 -8.69
C LEU A 147 -13.09 5.17 -7.26
N ILE A 148 -12.25 5.47 -6.26
CA ILE A 148 -12.64 5.42 -4.85
C ILE A 148 -13.73 6.45 -4.55
N LYS A 149 -13.61 7.68 -5.07
CA LYS A 149 -14.69 8.68 -4.98
C LYS A 149 -16.01 8.19 -5.57
N LYS A 150 -15.96 7.41 -6.66
CA LYS A 150 -17.15 6.96 -7.39
C LYS A 150 -17.79 5.70 -6.81
N TYR A 151 -16.98 4.73 -6.39
CA TYR A 151 -17.44 3.39 -6.03
C TYR A 151 -17.25 3.06 -4.55
N GLY A 152 -16.46 3.85 -3.83
CA GLY A 152 -16.01 3.57 -2.49
C GLY A 152 -15.09 2.35 -2.40
N SER A 153 -14.60 2.10 -1.20
CA SER A 153 -13.78 0.95 -0.86
C SER A 153 -14.43 0.11 0.25
N PRO A 154 -14.39 -1.24 0.16
CA PRO A 154 -14.89 -2.14 1.18
C PRO A 154 -13.87 -2.40 2.30
N GLU A 155 -12.64 -1.92 2.15
CA GLU A 155 -11.52 -2.21 3.04
C GLU A 155 -10.50 -1.05 3.02
N GLY A 156 -9.53 -1.09 3.93
CA GLY A 156 -8.44 -0.10 3.94
C GLY A 156 -7.22 -0.66 3.23
N ASN A 157 -6.67 0.11 2.29
CA ASN A 157 -5.60 -0.34 1.39
C ASN A 157 -4.53 0.74 1.20
N GLY A 158 -3.27 0.34 1.33
CA GLY A 158 -2.10 1.00 0.79
C GLY A 158 -1.86 0.52 -0.64
N VAL A 159 -1.65 1.44 -1.58
CA VAL A 159 -1.41 1.17 -3.00
C VAL A 159 -0.18 1.91 -3.45
N ILE A 160 0.74 1.20 -4.10
CA ILE A 160 2.02 1.75 -4.54
C ILE A 160 2.07 1.87 -6.05
N PHE A 161 2.59 3.00 -6.53
CA PHE A 161 2.79 3.29 -7.94
C PHE A 161 4.22 3.75 -8.19
N SER A 162 4.78 3.37 -9.34
CA SER A 162 6.11 3.81 -9.76
C SER A 162 6.15 4.05 -11.25
N ASP A 163 6.89 5.06 -11.69
CA ASP A 163 7.34 5.20 -13.07
C ASP A 163 8.83 5.57 -13.05
N GLN A 164 9.45 5.85 -14.19
CA GLN A 164 10.89 6.17 -14.26
C GLN A 164 11.32 7.40 -13.45
N ASN A 165 10.38 8.22 -12.97
CA ASN A 165 10.65 9.47 -12.27
C ASN A 165 10.18 9.49 -10.82
N GLU A 166 9.02 8.91 -10.52
CA GLU A 166 8.33 9.08 -9.24
C GLU A 166 7.90 7.74 -8.63
N VAL A 167 7.90 7.71 -7.30
CA VAL A 167 7.30 6.65 -6.49
C VAL A 167 6.23 7.28 -5.60
N TRP A 168 5.04 6.67 -5.57
CA TRP A 168 3.89 7.14 -4.82
C TRP A 168 3.32 6.04 -3.92
N TYR A 169 2.92 6.41 -2.71
CA TYR A 169 2.15 5.58 -1.80
C TYR A 169 0.82 6.25 -1.51
N MET A 170 -0.29 5.57 -1.79
CA MET A 170 -1.66 6.02 -1.56
C MET A 170 -2.32 5.16 -0.50
N GLU A 171 -2.90 5.78 0.52
CA GLU A 171 -3.62 5.11 1.60
C GLU A 171 -5.11 5.45 1.56
N ILE A 172 -5.94 4.43 1.42
CA ILE A 172 -7.39 4.46 1.50
C ILE A 172 -7.77 3.87 2.86
N VAL A 173 -8.45 4.66 3.71
CA VAL A 173 -8.65 4.29 5.13
C VAL A 173 -10.13 4.30 5.54
N THR A 174 -10.99 4.86 4.70
CA THR A 174 -12.45 4.89 4.89
C THR A 174 -13.14 4.50 3.58
N GLY A 175 -14.47 4.62 3.54
CA GLY A 175 -15.24 4.36 2.32
C GLY A 175 -14.75 5.16 1.12
N HIS A 176 -14.41 6.44 1.28
CA HIS A 176 -14.13 7.34 0.16
C HIS A 176 -12.93 8.28 0.37
N HIS A 177 -12.40 8.42 1.59
CA HIS A 177 -11.26 9.28 1.88
C HIS A 177 -9.91 8.55 1.80
N TRP A 178 -8.96 9.25 1.20
CA TRP A 178 -7.61 8.79 0.97
C TRP A 178 -6.62 9.96 0.94
N VAL A 179 -5.35 9.65 1.20
CA VAL A 179 -4.19 10.53 1.01
C VAL A 179 -3.10 9.74 0.29
N ALA A 180 -2.32 10.41 -0.55
CA ALA A 180 -1.14 9.86 -1.18
C ALA A 180 0.04 10.80 -1.01
N GLN A 181 1.23 10.21 -0.82
CA GLN A 181 2.48 10.93 -0.68
C GLN A 181 3.50 10.38 -1.70
N ARG A 182 4.18 11.29 -2.39
CA ARG A 182 5.36 10.99 -3.20
C ARG A 182 6.52 10.66 -2.26
N ILE A 183 7.22 9.57 -2.52
CA ILE A 183 8.49 9.31 -1.84
C ILE A 183 9.55 10.26 -2.44
N PRO A 184 10.25 11.06 -1.62
CA PRO A 184 11.33 11.91 -2.11
C PRO A 184 12.37 11.10 -2.88
N ASP A 185 13.01 11.74 -3.86
CA ASP A 185 13.96 11.04 -4.74
C ASP A 185 15.07 10.35 -3.95
N ASP A 186 15.57 10.96 -2.88
CA ASP A 186 16.67 10.49 -2.04
C ASP A 186 16.20 9.76 -0.77
N ALA A 187 14.94 9.35 -0.72
CA ALA A 187 14.34 8.67 0.42
C ALA A 187 13.91 7.23 0.11
N TYR A 188 13.63 6.50 1.20
CA TYR A 188 12.93 5.22 1.17
C TYR A 188 11.82 5.21 2.23
N ALA A 189 10.91 4.25 2.12
CA ALA A 189 9.91 3.98 3.13
C ALA A 189 9.72 2.46 3.30
N VAL A 190 9.42 2.05 4.53
CA VAL A 190 8.99 0.68 4.87
C VAL A 190 7.63 0.78 5.52
N THR A 191 6.64 0.08 4.98
CA THR A 191 5.28 0.05 5.54
C THR A 191 4.85 -1.38 5.82
N ALA A 192 4.01 -1.52 6.84
CA ALA A 192 3.38 -2.76 7.25
C ALA A 192 1.86 -2.56 7.21
N ASN A 193 1.08 -3.46 7.83
CA ASN A 193 -0.38 -3.38 7.80
C ASN A 193 -0.96 -2.32 8.77
N GLN A 194 -0.48 -1.08 8.69
CA GLN A 194 -0.86 0.07 9.49
C GLN A 194 -0.72 1.34 8.64
N VAL A 195 -1.62 2.31 8.84
CA VAL A 195 -1.53 3.62 8.18
C VAL A 195 -0.18 4.25 8.48
N ALA A 196 0.55 4.70 7.46
CA ALA A 196 1.93 5.16 7.58
C ALA A 196 2.08 6.66 7.33
N ILE A 197 1.31 7.26 6.41
CA ILE A 197 1.47 8.68 6.04
C ILE A 197 1.23 9.56 7.28
N GLN A 198 2.22 10.39 7.61
CA GLN A 198 2.20 11.23 8.80
C GLN A 198 1.64 12.61 8.45
N GLN A 199 2.46 13.66 8.53
CA GLN A 199 2.04 15.03 8.26
C GLN A 199 1.73 15.21 6.77
N VAL A 200 0.55 15.75 6.48
CA VAL A 200 0.10 16.13 5.14
C VAL A 200 0.21 17.64 4.99
N ASP A 201 0.99 18.08 4.01
CA ASP A 201 1.04 19.48 3.60
C ASP A 201 0.07 19.70 2.44
N PHE A 202 -1.01 20.43 2.69
CA PHE A 202 -2.06 20.71 1.69
C PHE A 202 -1.66 21.79 0.68
N ASP A 203 -0.57 22.51 0.92
CA ASP A 203 -0.03 23.50 -0.03
C ASP A 203 1.01 22.86 -0.97
N ASP A 204 1.54 21.68 -0.62
CA ASP A 204 2.51 20.92 -1.41
C ASP A 204 1.84 19.90 -2.35
N ASN A 205 1.30 20.41 -3.45
CA ASN A 205 0.69 19.60 -4.51
C ASN A 205 1.70 18.76 -5.31
N GLU A 206 3.00 19.00 -5.14
CA GLU A 206 4.04 18.22 -5.81
C GLU A 206 4.22 16.87 -5.12
N ASN A 207 4.19 16.86 -3.77
CA ASN A 207 4.42 15.66 -2.97
C ASN A 207 3.16 15.06 -2.34
N PHE A 208 2.04 15.76 -2.31
CA PHE A 208 0.79 15.25 -1.75
C PHE A 208 -0.38 15.31 -2.74
N MET A 209 -1.23 14.28 -2.68
CA MET A 209 -2.55 14.23 -3.30
C MET A 209 -3.54 13.64 -2.31
N TYR A 210 -4.80 14.07 -2.33
CA TYR A 210 -5.78 13.66 -1.33
C TYR A 210 -7.20 13.77 -1.85
N SER A 211 -8.11 13.04 -1.22
CA SER A 211 -9.54 13.11 -1.50
C SER A 211 -10.13 14.50 -1.24
N ASP A 212 -11.04 14.93 -2.13
CA ASP A 212 -11.77 16.18 -1.97
C ASP A 212 -12.51 16.24 -0.63
N GLY A 213 -12.45 17.40 0.03
CA GLY A 213 -13.20 17.65 1.27
C GLY A 213 -12.66 16.98 2.53
N ILE A 214 -11.50 16.29 2.48
CA ILE A 214 -10.94 15.58 3.64
C ILE A 214 -10.68 16.51 4.84
N GLN A 215 -10.21 17.74 4.63
CA GLN A 215 -10.00 18.72 5.69
C GLN A 215 -11.33 19.12 6.35
N ALA A 216 -12.36 19.41 5.54
CA ALA A 216 -13.69 19.76 6.02
C ALA A 216 -14.37 18.58 6.74
N PHE A 217 -14.14 17.34 6.29
CA PHE A 217 -14.62 16.13 6.96
C PHE A 217 -14.01 15.99 8.35
N VAL A 218 -12.68 16.14 8.46
CA VAL A 218 -11.95 16.05 9.73
C VAL A 218 -12.39 17.15 10.71
N GLU A 219 -12.55 18.38 10.23
CA GLU A 219 -13.00 19.52 11.05
C GLU A 219 -14.44 19.32 11.53
N LYS A 220 -15.36 19.00 10.61
CA LYS A 220 -16.80 18.82 10.91
C LYS A 220 -17.07 17.76 11.96
N TYR A 221 -16.30 16.67 11.96
CA TYR A 221 -16.48 15.54 12.86
C TYR A 221 -15.45 15.48 13.99
N HIS A 222 -14.64 16.53 14.17
CA HIS A 222 -13.65 16.65 15.25
C HIS A 222 -12.68 15.45 15.34
N LEU A 223 -12.23 14.96 14.18
CA LEU A 223 -11.40 13.74 14.11
C LEU A 223 -9.94 13.98 14.49
N ASN A 224 -9.45 15.21 14.35
CA ASN A 224 -8.09 15.59 14.74
C ASN A 224 -8.05 16.01 16.21
N ASN A 225 -7.34 15.22 17.03
CA ASN A 225 -7.13 15.49 18.46
C ASN A 225 -5.82 16.26 18.73
N HIS A 226 -5.05 16.61 17.71
CA HIS A 226 -3.85 17.44 17.83
C HIS A 226 -4.19 18.93 17.64
N LYS A 227 -3.42 19.80 18.30
CA LYS A 227 -3.64 21.26 18.25
C LYS A 227 -3.26 21.89 16.90
N SER A 228 -2.39 21.24 16.13
CA SER A 228 -1.84 21.75 14.88
C SER A 228 -1.39 20.60 13.99
N GLY A 229 -1.33 20.85 12.68
CA GLY A 229 -0.92 19.88 11.68
C GLY A 229 -2.03 18.88 11.33
N PHE A 230 -1.77 18.10 10.29
CA PHE A 230 -2.67 17.07 9.79
C PHE A 230 -1.89 15.76 9.69
N ASP A 231 -1.82 15.04 10.79
CA ASP A 231 -1.18 13.72 10.83
C ASP A 231 -2.18 12.65 10.38
N PHE A 232 -2.11 12.22 9.12
CA PHE A 232 -3.08 11.30 8.54
C PHE A 232 -3.15 9.97 9.32
N ARG A 233 -2.00 9.40 9.68
CA ARG A 233 -1.89 8.21 10.53
C ARG A 233 -2.58 8.39 11.87
N ARG A 234 -2.39 9.52 12.57
CA ARG A 234 -3.02 9.72 13.89
C ARG A 234 -4.51 10.07 13.80
N ILE A 235 -4.94 10.76 12.75
CA ILE A 235 -6.34 11.13 12.54
C ILE A 235 -7.16 9.91 12.12
N PHE A 236 -6.67 9.13 11.15
CA PHE A 236 -7.43 8.05 10.51
C PHE A 236 -6.97 6.65 10.89
N GLY A 237 -5.69 6.43 11.21
CA GLY A 237 -5.14 5.10 11.49
C GLY A 237 -5.43 4.58 12.91
N THR A 238 -4.95 3.36 13.15
CA THR A 238 -4.92 2.72 14.47
C THR A 238 -3.54 2.86 15.13
N ASP A 239 -3.51 2.82 16.47
CA ASP A 239 -2.28 2.72 17.27
C ASP A 239 -2.56 1.90 18.55
N ASN A 240 -2.71 0.59 18.37
CA ASN A 240 -3.08 -0.33 19.45
C ASN A 240 -1.98 -1.37 19.73
N GLU A 241 -2.24 -2.27 20.69
CA GLU A 241 -1.29 -3.32 21.05
C GLU A 241 -0.95 -4.25 19.88
N LYS A 242 -1.93 -4.55 19.00
CA LYS A 242 -1.68 -5.34 17.79
C LYS A 242 -0.70 -4.62 16.88
N ASP A 243 -0.85 -3.32 16.66
CA ASP A 243 0.09 -2.54 15.83
C ASP A 243 1.51 -2.60 16.40
N ARG A 244 1.64 -2.53 17.73
CA ARG A 244 2.93 -2.58 18.42
C ARG A 244 3.65 -3.93 18.33
N HIS A 245 2.97 -5.01 17.97
CA HIS A 245 3.58 -6.35 17.88
C HIS A 245 3.52 -6.95 16.47
N TYR A 246 2.57 -6.53 15.64
CA TYR A 246 2.36 -7.05 14.31
C TYR A 246 2.91 -6.14 13.21
N ASN A 247 2.90 -4.82 13.42
CA ASN A 247 3.20 -3.84 12.37
C ASN A 247 4.54 -3.13 12.62
N THR A 248 4.63 -2.37 13.72
CA THR A 248 5.80 -1.55 14.04
C THR A 248 7.12 -2.34 14.08
N PRO A 249 7.19 -3.62 14.51
CA PRO A 249 8.47 -4.34 14.48
C PRO A 249 9.00 -4.57 13.06
N ARG A 250 8.12 -4.76 12.06
CA ARG A 250 8.54 -4.96 10.65
C ARG A 250 9.11 -3.68 10.05
N VAL A 251 8.42 -2.56 10.31
CA VAL A 251 8.90 -1.22 9.93
C VAL A 251 10.23 -0.92 10.61
N TRP A 252 10.32 -1.16 11.92
CA TRP A 252 11.53 -0.98 12.71
C TRP A 252 12.70 -1.80 12.15
N TYR A 253 12.48 -3.07 11.81
CA TYR A 253 13.56 -3.93 11.35
C TYR A 253 14.12 -3.46 10.01
N GLY A 254 13.26 -3.07 9.07
CA GLY A 254 13.69 -2.48 7.80
C GLY A 254 14.47 -1.17 8.01
N GLN A 255 13.95 -0.26 8.86
CA GLN A 255 14.65 0.98 9.18
C GLN A 255 15.99 0.72 9.88
N ARG A 256 16.03 -0.25 10.80
CA ARG A 256 17.26 -0.66 11.49
C ARG A 256 18.31 -1.21 10.51
N TYR A 257 17.89 -1.91 9.46
CA TYR A 257 18.81 -2.43 8.44
C TYR A 257 19.47 -1.30 7.64
N PHE A 258 18.66 -0.34 7.18
CA PHE A 258 19.14 0.78 6.36
C PHE A 258 19.81 1.90 7.18
N ASN A 259 19.44 2.05 8.46
CA ASN A 259 19.89 3.10 9.37
C ASN A 259 20.26 2.54 10.77
N PRO A 260 21.26 1.64 10.89
CA PRO A 260 21.61 0.99 12.16
C PRO A 260 22.15 1.96 13.23
N GLU A 261 22.56 3.16 12.82
CA GLU A 261 22.98 4.26 13.69
C GLU A 261 21.82 4.88 14.48
N ILE A 262 20.59 4.81 13.95
CA ILE A 262 19.40 5.35 14.62
C ILE A 262 18.89 4.32 15.63
N LYS A 263 18.78 4.73 16.89
CA LYS A 263 18.23 3.89 17.96
C LYS A 263 16.70 4.04 17.99
N GLN A 264 16.01 2.95 17.71
CA GLN A 264 14.56 2.85 17.70
C GLN A 264 14.13 1.57 18.43
N GLU A 265 12.92 1.60 18.98
CA GLU A 265 12.29 0.44 19.60
C GLU A 265 11.30 -0.22 18.62
N PRO A 266 11.21 -1.57 18.59
CA PRO A 266 10.32 -2.28 17.68
C PRO A 266 8.84 -1.97 17.91
N THR A 267 8.46 -1.54 19.11
CA THR A 267 7.09 -1.22 19.51
C THR A 267 6.77 0.28 19.42
N SER A 268 7.65 1.08 18.81
CA SER A 268 7.49 2.53 18.73
C SER A 268 6.36 2.94 17.78
N SER A 269 5.41 3.73 18.28
CA SER A 269 4.34 4.34 17.47
C SER A 269 4.83 5.53 16.64
N ASP A 270 6.06 5.98 16.85
CA ASP A 270 6.63 7.20 16.23
C ASP A 270 7.71 6.89 15.18
N LEU A 271 7.77 5.66 14.67
CA LEU A 271 8.64 5.33 13.53
C LEU A 271 8.28 6.26 12.34
N PRO A 272 9.27 6.93 11.72
CA PRO A 272 9.05 7.83 10.60
C PRO A 272 8.59 7.06 9.37
N PHE A 273 7.71 7.65 8.56
CA PHE A 273 7.32 7.06 7.28
C PHE A 273 8.41 7.24 6.22
N ILE A 274 8.88 8.48 6.04
CA ILE A 274 9.96 8.83 5.11
C ILE A 274 11.30 8.74 5.83
N CYS A 275 12.20 7.91 5.32
CA CYS A 275 13.54 7.69 5.84
C CYS A 275 14.60 8.02 4.80
N HIS A 276 15.79 8.39 5.26
CA HIS A 276 16.96 8.66 4.42
C HIS A 276 18.13 7.85 4.94
N THR A 277 18.91 7.25 4.04
CA THR A 277 20.12 6.50 4.38
C THR A 277 21.31 7.03 3.58
N ASP A 278 22.50 6.99 4.17
CA ASP A 278 23.74 7.40 3.51
C ASP A 278 24.24 6.37 2.48
N LYS A 279 23.61 5.20 2.42
CA LYS A 279 23.93 4.14 1.46
C LYS A 279 22.92 4.12 0.33
N LYS A 280 23.38 3.74 -0.86
CA LYS A 280 22.46 3.42 -1.94
C LYS A 280 21.82 2.05 -1.71
N ILE A 281 20.52 1.94 -2.01
CA ILE A 281 19.74 0.73 -1.82
C ILE A 281 19.78 -0.11 -3.11
N THR A 282 20.03 -1.41 -2.95
CA THR A 282 20.04 -2.42 -4.01
C THR A 282 18.76 -3.25 -4.00
N VAL A 283 18.53 -4.04 -5.06
CA VAL A 283 17.42 -5.01 -5.09
C VAL A 283 17.64 -6.10 -4.05
N GLU A 284 18.89 -6.51 -3.85
CA GLU A 284 19.29 -7.52 -2.85
C GLU A 284 19.03 -7.04 -1.42
N ASP A 285 19.21 -5.74 -1.14
CA ASP A 285 18.85 -5.16 0.16
C ASP A 285 17.33 -5.27 0.42
N ILE A 286 16.52 -4.97 -0.60
CA ILE A 286 15.06 -5.09 -0.53
C ILE A 286 14.65 -6.54 -0.30
N GLU A 287 15.22 -7.47 -1.09
CA GLU A 287 14.97 -8.91 -0.93
C GLU A 287 15.35 -9.39 0.47
N PHE A 288 16.50 -8.96 0.99
CA PHE A 288 16.95 -9.33 2.34
C PHE A 288 15.95 -8.86 3.41
N VAL A 289 15.51 -7.61 3.35
CA VAL A 289 14.56 -7.07 4.34
C VAL A 289 13.20 -7.77 4.22
N LEU A 290 12.70 -8.00 3.01
CA LEU A 290 11.42 -8.69 2.78
C LEU A 290 11.48 -10.19 3.13
N GLY A 291 12.65 -10.83 3.04
CA GLY A 291 12.89 -12.21 3.46
C GLY A 291 13.27 -12.37 4.93
N SER A 292 13.31 -11.28 5.69
CA SER A 292 13.81 -11.29 7.07
C SER A 292 12.78 -11.80 8.09
N HIS A 293 13.31 -12.25 9.21
CA HIS A 293 12.53 -12.69 10.38
C HIS A 293 13.15 -12.13 11.67
N PHE A 294 13.52 -10.86 11.64
CA PHE A 294 14.22 -10.17 12.73
C PHE A 294 15.61 -10.73 13.04
N ASN A 295 16.34 -11.16 12.00
CA ASN A 295 17.65 -11.81 12.09
C ASN A 295 18.60 -11.07 13.04
N GLU A 296 19.37 -11.84 13.81
CA GLU A 296 20.36 -11.30 14.77
C GLU A 296 19.76 -10.40 15.86
N THR A 297 18.49 -10.60 16.21
CA THR A 297 17.85 -9.96 17.35
C THR A 297 17.29 -11.00 18.31
N GLN A 298 16.92 -10.58 19.53
CA GLN A 298 16.22 -11.44 20.49
C GLN A 298 14.84 -11.91 20.00
N TYR A 299 14.30 -11.30 18.94
CA TYR A 299 12.99 -11.60 18.35
C TYR A 299 13.07 -12.60 17.20
N ASP A 300 14.27 -13.00 16.78
CA ASP A 300 14.46 -13.96 15.71
C ASP A 300 13.92 -15.35 16.11
N PRO A 301 12.87 -15.86 15.42
CA PRO A 301 12.28 -17.15 15.74
C PRO A 301 13.17 -18.33 15.34
N LEU A 302 14.20 -18.09 14.51
CA LEU A 302 15.16 -19.09 14.04
C LEU A 302 16.51 -19.00 14.77
N ALA A 303 16.67 -18.08 15.73
CA ALA A 303 17.91 -17.92 16.48
C ALA A 303 18.28 -19.20 17.27
N PRO A 304 19.57 -19.60 17.27
CA PRO A 304 20.04 -20.70 18.10
C PRO A 304 19.75 -20.45 19.58
N GLY A 305 18.97 -21.33 20.21
CA GLY A 305 18.59 -21.22 21.63
C GLY A 305 17.21 -20.64 21.91
N ASN A 306 16.49 -20.11 20.90
CA ASN A 306 15.06 -19.76 21.01
C ASN A 306 14.11 -20.96 20.84
N GLY A 307 14.67 -22.16 20.61
CA GLY A 307 13.95 -23.42 20.70
C GLY A 307 13.62 -23.74 22.16
N ARG A 308 12.34 -23.67 22.51
CA ARG A 308 11.81 -24.39 23.67
C ARG A 308 12.17 -25.88 23.53
N ASN A 309 12.97 -26.40 24.47
CA ASN A 309 12.78 -27.76 24.97
C ASN A 309 11.44 -27.84 25.71
#